data_AF-A0A9D1JY80-F1
#
_entry.id   AF-A0A9D1JY80-F1
#
_cell.length_a   1.000
_cell.length_b   1.000
_cell.length_c   1.000
_cell.angle_alpha   90.00
_cell.angle_beta   90.00
_cell.angle_gamma   90.00
#
_symmetry.space_group_name_H-M   'P 1'
#
loop_
_entity.id
_entity.type
_entity.pdbx_description
1 polymer ?
#
loop_
_entity_poly.entity_id
_entity_poly.type
_entity_poly.pdbx_seq_one_letter_code
_entity_poly.pdbx_strand_id
1 'polypeptide(L)'
;MAHHHETKEVLNRLSRAAGHLEAIKRMVEEGEDCSKVLMQLAAVKSAVNNTGKLILKDHIQHCIAEAVETGNQKALDDLSAAIDQFIK
;
A
#
# COMPACT_ATOMS: atom_id res chain seq x y z
N MET A 1 -15.21 -4.60 12.57
CA MET A 1 -13.96 -5.02 11.88
C MET A 1 -13.93 -4.27 10.57
N ALA A 2 -12.87 -3.51 10.30
CA ALA A 2 -12.75 -2.74 9.06
C ALA A 2 -12.73 -3.69 7.87
N HIS A 3 -13.83 -3.71 7.10
CA HIS A 3 -13.90 -4.43 5.84
C HIS A 3 -13.41 -3.49 4.74
N HIS A 4 -12.33 -3.87 4.03
CA HIS A 4 -11.92 -3.16 2.83
C HIS A 4 -12.95 -3.39 1.73
N HIS A 5 -13.59 -2.33 1.25
CA HIS A 5 -14.62 -2.48 0.20
C HIS A 5 -13.97 -2.96 -1.11
N GLU A 6 -12.71 -2.57 -1.33
CA GLU A 6 -11.89 -2.94 -2.49
C GLU A 6 -10.93 -4.13 -2.23
N THR A 7 -11.29 -5.05 -1.32
CA THR A 7 -10.42 -6.18 -0.90
C THR A 7 -9.80 -6.92 -2.11
N LYS A 8 -10.59 -7.23 -3.14
CA LYS A 8 -10.11 -7.97 -4.32
C LYS A 8 -9.12 -7.16 -5.16
N GLU A 9 -9.37 -5.87 -5.35
CA GLU A 9 -8.47 -5.00 -6.11
C GLU A 9 -7.11 -4.84 -5.41
N VAL A 10 -7.15 -4.60 -4.09
CA VAL A 10 -5.97 -4.50 -3.25
C VAL A 10 -5.15 -5.80 -3.32
N LEU A 11 -5.78 -6.95 -3.14
CA LEU A 11 -5.11 -8.25 -3.25
C LEU A 11 -4.47 -8.44 -4.63
N ASN A 12 -5.17 -8.11 -5.71
CA ASN A 12 -4.62 -8.22 -7.07
C ASN A 12 -3.42 -7.30 -7.30
N ARG A 13 -3.41 -6.10 -6.71
CA ARG A 13 -2.28 -5.17 -6.79
C ARG A 13 -1.08 -5.68 -5.99
N LEU A 14 -1.30 -6.19 -4.78
CA LEU A 14 -0.26 -6.76 -3.94
C LEU A 14 0.36 -8.01 -4.58
N SER A 15 -0.45 -8.92 -5.12
CA SER A 15 0.06 -10.12 -5.82
C SER A 15 0.95 -9.76 -7.02
N ARG A 16 0.60 -8.71 -7.78
CA ARG A 16 1.45 -8.22 -8.87
C ARG A 16 2.76 -7.63 -8.37
N ALA A 17 2.73 -6.81 -7.32
CA ALA A 17 3.93 -6.25 -6.72
C ALA A 17 4.86 -7.35 -6.16
N ALA A 18 4.29 -8.38 -5.53
CA ALA A 18 5.04 -9.54 -5.05
C ALA A 18 5.71 -10.31 -6.21
N GLY A 19 4.97 -10.61 -7.28
CA GLY A 19 5.54 -11.27 -8.46
C GLY A 19 6.65 -10.46 -9.14
N HIS A 20 6.53 -9.13 -9.15
CA HIS A 20 7.57 -8.24 -9.66
C HIS A 20 8.81 -8.26 -8.75
N LEU A 21 8.63 -8.26 -7.44
CA LEU A 21 9.75 -8.37 -6.49
C LEU A 21 10.50 -9.71 -6.64
N GLU A 22 9.79 -10.81 -6.86
CA GLU A 22 10.41 -12.11 -7.18
C GLU A 22 11.21 -12.07 -8.49
N ALA A 23 10.77 -11.31 -9.49
CA ALA A 23 11.55 -11.10 -10.71
C ALA A 23 12.83 -10.30 -10.46
N ILE A 24 12.76 -9.27 -9.62
CA ILE A 24 13.95 -8.49 -9.23
C ILE A 24 14.95 -9.36 -8.46
N LYS A 25 14.47 -10.24 -7.59
CA LYS A 25 15.32 -11.19 -6.89
C LYS A 25 16.12 -12.06 -7.88
N ARG A 26 15.46 -12.59 -8.92
CA ARG A 26 16.14 -13.33 -9.99
C ARG A 26 17.17 -12.48 -10.74
N MET A 27 16.84 -11.21 -11.05
CA MET A 27 17.81 -10.29 -11.66
C MET A 27 19.09 -10.16 -10.83
N VAL A 28 18.97 -10.09 -9.50
CA VAL A 28 20.12 -10.03 -8.60
C VAL A 28 20.90 -11.35 -8.61
N GLU A 29 20.20 -12.49 -8.55
CA GLU A 29 20.82 -13.82 -8.62
C GLU A 29 21.57 -14.07 -9.95
N GLU A 30 21.06 -13.51 -11.05
CA GLU A 30 21.63 -13.59 -12.39
C GLU A 30 22.76 -12.56 -12.63
N GLY A 31 23.02 -11.66 -11.68
CA GLY A 31 24.07 -10.65 -11.79
C GLY A 31 23.75 -9.51 -12.77
N GLU A 32 22.47 -9.17 -12.94
CA GLU A 32 22.05 -8.03 -13.76
C GLU A 32 22.62 -6.70 -13.25
N ASP A 33 22.68 -5.73 -14.16
CA ASP A 33 23.21 -4.40 -13.89
C ASP A 33 22.49 -3.70 -12.72
N CYS A 34 23.26 -3.14 -11.79
CA CYS A 34 22.73 -2.52 -10.58
C CYS A 34 21.77 -1.37 -10.88
N SER A 35 22.00 -0.59 -11.95
CA SER A 35 21.09 0.51 -12.31
C SER A 35 19.73 -0.02 -12.76
N LYS A 36 19.69 -1.13 -13.51
CA LYS A 36 18.44 -1.80 -13.89
C LYS A 36 17.69 -2.34 -12.67
N VAL A 37 18.39 -2.99 -11.74
CA VAL A 37 17.79 -3.49 -10.49
C VAL A 37 17.17 -2.34 -9.70
N LEU A 38 17.89 -1.22 -9.54
CA LEU A 38 17.39 -0.03 -8.85
C LEU A 38 16.14 0.56 -9.54
N MET A 39 16.11 0.61 -10.87
CA MET A 39 14.94 1.05 -11.62
C MET A 39 13.72 0.15 -11.38
N GLN A 40 13.91 -1.16 -11.34
CA GLN A 40 12.80 -2.10 -11.07
C GLN A 40 12.33 -2.00 -9.61
N LEU A 41 13.24 -1.83 -8.65
CA LEU A 41 12.86 -1.59 -7.24
C LEU A 41 12.05 -0.31 -7.09
N ALA A 42 12.40 0.76 -7.81
CA ALA A 42 11.62 1.99 -7.83
C ALA A 42 10.19 1.77 -8.39
N ALA A 43 10.05 0.92 -9.42
CA ALA A 43 8.74 0.54 -9.95
C ALA A 43 7.88 -0.22 -8.92
N VAL A 44 8.47 -1.18 -8.20
CA VAL A 44 7.77 -1.90 -7.11
C VAL A 44 7.39 -0.95 -5.99
N LYS A 45 8.29 -0.06 -5.55
CA LYS A 45 7.99 0.97 -4.55
C LYS A 45 6.79 1.83 -4.96
N SER A 46 6.75 2.27 -6.22
CA SER A 46 5.61 3.04 -6.77
C SER A 46 4.31 2.22 -6.75
N ALA A 47 4.35 0.95 -7.14
CA ALA A 47 3.18 0.07 -7.13
C ALA A 47 2.62 -0.15 -5.71
N VAL A 48 3.49 -0.37 -4.72
CA VAL A 48 3.12 -0.50 -3.32
C VAL A 48 2.52 0.80 -2.80
N ASN A 49 3.14 1.95 -3.06
CA ASN A 49 2.63 3.26 -2.66
C ASN A 49 1.25 3.55 -3.27
N ASN A 50 1.03 3.22 -4.54
CA ASN A 50 -0.28 3.41 -5.18
C ASN A 50 -1.35 2.47 -4.60
N THR A 51 -0.95 1.30 -4.10
CA THR A 51 -1.85 0.38 -3.41
C THR A 51 -2.20 0.91 -2.01
N GLY A 52 -1.22 1.41 -1.27
CA GLY A 52 -1.45 2.05 0.04
C GLY A 52 -2.38 3.28 -0.07
N LYS A 53 -2.22 4.11 -1.10
CA LYS A 53 -3.13 5.24 -1.38
C LYS A 53 -4.58 4.80 -1.62
N LEU A 54 -4.78 3.69 -2.32
CA LEU A 54 -6.12 3.13 -2.53
C LEU A 54 -6.74 2.70 -1.19
N ILE A 55 -6.01 1.97 -0.36
CA ILE A 55 -6.45 1.53 0.97
C ILE A 55 -6.79 2.74 1.85
N LEU A 56 -5.94 3.77 1.85
CA LEU A 56 -6.15 4.98 2.63
C LEU A 56 -7.44 5.70 2.21
N LYS A 57 -7.66 5.85 0.90
CA LYS A 57 -8.89 6.45 0.37
C LYS A 57 -10.13 5.66 0.79
N ASP A 58 -10.09 4.34 0.65
CA ASP A 58 -11.19 3.45 1.05
C ASP A 58 -11.50 3.59 2.55
N HIS A 59 -10.46 3.64 3.39
CA HIS A 59 -10.61 3.78 4.83
C HIS A 59 -11.19 5.14 5.24
N ILE A 60 -10.77 6.24 4.60
CA ILE A 60 -11.34 7.57 4.83
C ILE A 60 -12.82 7.59 4.46
N GLN A 61 -13.19 7.01 3.31
CA GLN A 61 -14.56 7.06 2.80
C GLN A 61 -15.55 6.26 3.65
N HIS A 62 -15.13 5.14 4.23
CA HIS A 62 -16.05 4.23 4.92
C HIS A 62 -15.92 4.27 6.44
N CYS A 63 -14.71 4.25 6.99
CA CYS A 63 -14.52 4.15 8.44
C CYS A 63 -14.50 5.51 9.14
N ILE A 64 -13.96 6.54 8.48
CA ILE A 64 -13.85 7.87 9.09
C ILE A 64 -15.15 8.66 8.98
N ALA A 65 -15.88 8.53 7.88
CA ALA A 65 -17.20 9.15 7.75
C ALA A 65 -18.11 8.75 8.94
N GLU A 66 -18.17 7.46 9.27
CA GLU A 66 -18.90 6.95 10.44
C GLU A 66 -18.29 7.41 11.78
N ALA A 67 -16.96 7.45 11.88
CA ALA A 67 -16.28 7.90 13.10
C ALA A 67 -16.59 9.37 13.44
N VAL A 68 -16.71 10.23 12.43
CA VAL A 68 -17.07 11.65 12.59
C VAL A 68 -18.51 11.78 13.08
N GLU A 69 -19.44 11.01 12.52
CA GLU A 69 -20.85 11.02 12.96
C GLU A 69 -21.04 10.49 14.38
N THR A 70 -20.23 9.51 14.79
CA THR A 70 -20.31 8.86 16.10
C THR A 70 -19.43 9.50 17.18
N GLY A 71 -18.64 10.52 16.83
CA GLY A 71 -17.70 11.17 17.75
C GLY A 71 -16.53 10.27 18.19
N ASN A 72 -16.18 9.27 17.39
CA ASN A 72 -15.14 8.30 17.71
C ASN A 72 -13.73 8.87 17.42
N GLN A 73 -13.22 9.68 18.36
CA GLN A 73 -11.89 10.30 18.26
C GLN A 73 -10.76 9.29 18.08
N LYS A 74 -10.87 8.10 18.69
CA LYS A 74 -9.85 7.06 18.60
C LYS A 74 -9.60 6.60 17.15
N ALA A 75 -10.65 6.49 16.35
CA ALA A 75 -10.51 6.10 14.95
C ALA A 75 -9.77 7.16 14.11
N LEU A 76 -9.93 8.45 14.45
CA LEU A 76 -9.19 9.54 13.82
C LEU A 76 -7.70 9.48 14.20
N ASP A 77 -7.40 9.27 15.48
CA ASP A 77 -6.02 9.19 15.98
C ASP A 77 -5.27 7.98 15.37
N ASP A 78 -5.94 6.81 15.31
CA ASP A 78 -5.39 5.59 14.72
C ASP A 78 -5.10 5.80 13.21
N LEU A 79 -5.95 6.55 12.49
CA LEU A 79 -5.69 6.91 11.09
C LEU A 79 -4.54 7.89 10.94
N SER A 80 -4.47 8.93 11.76
CA SER A 80 -3.35 9.89 11.74
C SER A 80 -2.01 9.18 11.93
N ALA A 81 -1.92 8.26 12.89
CA ALA A 81 -0.73 7.44 13.11
C ALA A 81 -0.36 6.57 11.88
N ALA A 82 -1.38 5.99 11.20
CA ALA A 82 -1.15 5.20 9.99
C ALA A 82 -0.64 6.07 8.82
N ILE A 83 -1.16 7.30 8.65
CA ILE A 83 -0.72 8.24 7.63
C ILE A 83 0.74 8.66 7.86
N ASP A 84 1.09 9.01 9.10
CA ASP A 84 2.45 9.41 9.46
C ASP A 84 3.47 8.31 9.16
N GLN A 85 3.09 7.04 9.33
CA GLN A 85 3.95 5.92 8.99
C GLN A 85 4.04 5.68 7.47
N PHE A 86 2.97 5.97 6.73
CA PHE A 86 2.92 5.72 5.28
C PHE A 86 3.63 6.80 4.45
N ILE A 87 3.71 8.04 4.94
CA ILE A 87 4.36 9.16 4.24
C ILE A 87 5.88 9.18 4.45
N LYS A 88 6.39 8.54 5.51
CA LYS A 88 7.84 8.38 5.76
C LYS A 88 8.54 7.63 4.61
#